data_AF-A0A960VFI9-F1
#
_entry.id   AF-A0A960VFI9-F1
#
_cell.length_a   1.000
_cell.length_b   1.000
_cell.length_c   1.000
_cell.angle_alpha   90.00
_cell.angle_beta   90.00
_cell.angle_gamma   90.00
#
_symmetry.space_group_name_H-M   'P 1'
#
loop_
_entity.id
_entity.type
_entity.pdbx_description
1 polymer ?
#
loop_
_entity_poly.entity_id
_entity_poly.type
_entity_poly.pdbx_seq_one_letter_code
_entity_poly.pdbx_strand_id
1 'polypeptide(L)'
;MKFNLIILLTIISFNLYSIEVEITDSEGNPLDLVMVTTKAEKPELHPRDDHGYPPTGLEFHITPELTTFTEKNGKVNIPFPYSDKVNIRLRKIGFKDQNIRSLSSKGKQSFKMEKVTDANTLAYQYPSNSWVAALDFGEDKEYRKTYLEQCGFCHQQGSFFMRRPHTESDWKEIMNRMIGYGARPHGKAQSKLPGILSKAYIELLKHPEKVQPGRLWGKELHGTIIREWPMGDSFSQMHDLLYHTENGKVYVGDNLQDRIWEIDPNTGKTVVYRVPKQESDELGGLLSGRLKTFQKHETYVGVHSLAESPIDGHIFITPSLQKRLIEFNPETKEFIDHNFDNGLYPHTVRVDEKDRVWFTLALSNQIGMFDRKTKKYKMYDLPSRGTKESFSLWISGFFIKLMNWGFPMHFLPVDERVSGMPLPYGIDVAPNGTIWFARLHADTIGSINPETDEVKMLDTPFQGPRRLRIDNENNVWIAAFPEGAIVKYTPEDGKFKMFPLPTAVDGVETPYSLNVDRPRNLVWVNGTSSDNLMTLDIKTEEWKVYPMSRKVTFTRDVEFSKTGKAYTCNGAFPSWHIEDGQPTLIEVETAK
;
A
#
# COMPACT_ATOMS: atom_id res chain seq x y z
N MET A 1 -50.47 20.77 34.23
CA MET A 1 -49.73 21.78 33.43
C MET A 1 -48.61 21.06 32.69
N LYS A 2 -48.74 20.86 31.37
CA LYS A 2 -47.67 20.38 30.51
C LYS A 2 -46.97 21.61 29.92
N PHE A 3 -45.67 21.78 30.18
CA PHE A 3 -44.84 22.75 29.47
C PHE A 3 -44.22 22.04 28.27
N ASN A 4 -44.65 22.44 27.07
CA ASN A 4 -43.98 22.10 25.81
C ASN A 4 -42.79 23.04 25.64
N LEU A 5 -41.56 22.50 25.67
CA LEU A 5 -40.37 23.22 25.28
C LEU A 5 -40.20 23.08 23.76
N ILE A 6 -40.50 24.13 23.02
CA ILE A 6 -40.21 24.23 21.58
C ILE A 6 -38.71 24.53 21.45
N ILE A 7 -37.94 23.53 21.01
CA ILE A 7 -36.54 23.72 20.62
C ILE A 7 -36.55 24.38 19.24
N LEU A 8 -36.19 25.66 19.22
CA LEU A 8 -35.96 26.43 18.00
C LEU A 8 -34.62 25.96 17.41
N LEU A 9 -34.64 25.16 16.35
CA LEU A 9 -33.45 24.87 15.55
C LEU A 9 -33.02 26.15 14.83
N THR A 10 -32.02 26.84 15.36
CA THR A 10 -31.23 27.80 14.59
C THR A 10 -30.49 27.06 13.49
N ILE A 11 -31.02 27.13 12.26
CA ILE A 11 -30.31 26.78 11.04
C ILE A 11 -29.17 27.79 10.89
N ILE A 12 -27.98 27.41 11.34
CA ILE A 12 -26.76 28.13 10.95
C ILE A 12 -26.61 27.89 9.45
N SER A 13 -26.88 28.91 8.65
CA SER A 13 -26.60 28.94 7.24
C SER A 13 -25.09 28.80 7.05
N PHE A 14 -24.61 27.57 6.82
CA PHE A 14 -23.27 27.36 6.32
C PHE A 14 -23.15 28.13 5.01
N ASN A 15 -22.22 29.08 4.94
CA ASN A 15 -21.74 29.60 3.67
C ASN A 15 -21.20 28.38 2.88
N LEU A 16 -22.00 27.88 1.94
CA LEU A 16 -21.67 26.70 1.14
C LEU A 16 -20.49 27.05 0.23
N TYR A 17 -19.30 26.70 0.69
CA TYR A 17 -18.08 26.63 -0.11
C TYR A 17 -18.23 25.48 -1.12
N SER A 18 -18.96 25.75 -2.20
CA SER A 18 -19.18 24.81 -3.29
C SER A 18 -18.76 25.42 -4.61
N ILE A 19 -17.90 24.71 -5.32
CA ILE A 19 -17.46 25.06 -6.67
C ILE A 19 -18.26 24.20 -7.64
N GLU A 20 -18.99 24.83 -8.55
CA GLU A 20 -19.65 24.14 -9.65
C GLU A 20 -18.72 24.16 -10.86
N VAL A 21 -18.21 23.00 -11.25
CA VAL A 21 -17.28 22.88 -12.38
C VAL A 21 -18.02 22.28 -13.57
N GLU A 22 -17.93 22.93 -14.73
CA GLU A 22 -18.44 22.44 -16.01
C GLU A 22 -17.29 22.27 -17.00
N ILE A 23 -17.19 21.11 -17.63
CA ILE A 23 -16.07 20.74 -18.51
C ILE A 23 -16.60 20.21 -19.82
N THR A 24 -16.14 20.81 -20.92
CA THR A 24 -16.43 20.38 -22.28
C THR A 24 -15.15 20.08 -23.05
N ASP A 25 -15.28 19.42 -24.20
CA ASP A 25 -14.21 19.39 -25.20
C ASP A 25 -14.12 20.72 -25.97
N SER A 26 -13.18 20.79 -26.91
CA SER A 26 -12.98 21.96 -27.79
C SER A 26 -14.21 22.26 -28.68
N GLU A 27 -15.06 21.28 -28.95
CA GLU A 27 -16.28 21.41 -29.76
C GLU A 27 -17.49 21.85 -28.91
N GLY A 28 -17.36 21.86 -27.58
CA GLY A 28 -18.42 22.23 -26.64
C GLY A 28 -19.26 21.05 -26.15
N ASN A 29 -18.88 19.81 -26.48
CA ASN A 29 -19.55 18.63 -25.95
C ASN A 29 -19.16 18.39 -24.49
N PRO A 30 -20.09 18.05 -23.59
CA PRO A 30 -19.78 17.77 -22.20
C PRO A 30 -18.85 16.55 -22.05
N LEU A 31 -17.89 16.63 -21.13
CA LEU A 31 -16.94 15.55 -20.87
C LEU A 31 -17.29 14.81 -19.56
N ASP A 32 -17.76 13.58 -19.71
CA ASP A 32 -17.99 12.64 -18.62
C ASP A 32 -16.67 12.15 -18.00
N LEU A 33 -16.67 11.84 -16.69
CA LEU A 33 -15.55 11.23 -15.97
C LEU A 33 -14.21 11.98 -16.14
N VAL A 34 -14.24 13.32 -16.11
CA VAL A 34 -13.03 14.11 -15.90
C VAL A 34 -12.73 14.11 -14.41
N MET A 35 -11.51 13.70 -14.05
CA MET A 35 -11.02 13.77 -12.68
C MET A 35 -10.69 15.23 -12.35
N VAL A 36 -11.36 15.77 -11.33
CA VAL A 36 -11.22 17.16 -10.87
C VAL A 36 -10.65 17.16 -9.46
N THR A 37 -9.35 17.45 -9.34
CA THR A 37 -8.67 17.59 -8.04
C THR A 37 -8.63 19.06 -7.63
N THR A 38 -9.21 19.38 -6.48
CA THR A 38 -9.25 20.72 -5.87
C THR A 38 -8.33 20.76 -4.66
N LYS A 39 -7.46 21.77 -4.61
CA LYS A 39 -6.52 22.03 -3.51
C LYS A 39 -6.65 23.47 -3.05
N ALA A 40 -6.40 23.75 -1.77
CA ALA A 40 -6.27 25.13 -1.33
C ALA A 40 -5.12 25.83 -2.07
N GLU A 41 -5.25 27.12 -2.38
CA GLU A 41 -4.15 27.89 -2.99
C GLU A 41 -2.92 27.94 -2.08
N LYS A 42 -3.17 28.04 -0.77
CA LYS A 42 -2.18 28.04 0.30
C LYS A 42 -2.60 27.00 1.34
N PRO A 43 -2.32 25.71 1.12
CA PRO A 43 -2.65 24.68 2.09
C PRO A 43 -1.78 24.86 3.34
N GLU A 44 -2.34 24.53 4.49
CA GLU A 44 -1.54 24.37 5.70
C GLU A 44 -0.59 23.18 5.52
N LEU A 45 0.70 23.44 5.69
CA LEU A 45 1.76 22.43 5.59
C LEU A 45 2.18 21.99 7.00
N HIS A 46 2.63 20.75 7.11
CA HIS A 46 3.17 20.24 8.37
C HIS A 46 4.49 20.95 8.72
N PRO A 47 4.75 21.23 10.02
CA PRO A 47 6.03 21.76 10.50
C PRO A 47 7.21 20.85 10.13
N ARG A 48 8.42 21.41 10.05
CA ARG A 48 9.63 20.69 9.56
C ARG A 48 10.84 20.80 10.49
N ASP A 49 10.59 21.10 11.75
CA ASP A 49 11.61 21.46 12.73
C ASP A 49 12.44 20.27 13.25
N ASP A 50 12.07 19.03 12.93
CA ASP A 50 12.79 17.79 13.26
C ASP A 50 13.26 17.07 11.98
N HIS A 51 14.42 17.44 11.44
CA HIS A 51 15.00 16.84 10.22
C HIS A 51 14.08 16.82 8.98
N GLY A 52 13.19 17.80 8.87
CA GLY A 52 12.18 17.88 7.81
C GLY A 52 10.81 17.34 8.19
N TYR A 53 10.62 16.92 9.45
CA TYR A 53 9.37 16.39 10.01
C TYR A 53 8.84 17.25 11.16
N PRO A 54 7.56 17.09 11.54
CA PRO A 54 7.02 17.74 12.73
C PRO A 54 7.69 17.21 14.01
N PRO A 55 7.99 18.08 15.00
CA PRO A 55 8.38 17.64 16.33
C PRO A 55 7.36 16.67 16.93
N THR A 56 7.86 15.66 17.67
CA THR A 56 7.00 14.66 18.31
C THR A 56 5.99 15.32 19.25
N GLY A 57 4.72 14.94 19.14
CA GLY A 57 3.62 15.48 19.95
C GLY A 57 3.13 16.88 19.57
N LEU A 58 3.74 17.55 18.57
CA LEU A 58 3.23 18.83 18.08
C LEU A 58 1.93 18.62 17.29
N GLU A 59 0.91 19.38 17.66
CA GLU A 59 -0.37 19.41 16.96
C GLU A 59 -0.38 20.46 15.86
N PHE A 60 -0.91 20.09 14.70
CA PHE A 60 -1.12 20.97 13.55
C PHE A 60 -2.29 20.47 12.69
N HIS A 61 -2.65 21.18 11.63
CA HIS A 61 -3.68 20.74 10.69
C HIS A 61 -3.07 20.53 9.30
N ILE A 62 -3.56 19.51 8.60
CA ILE A 62 -3.26 19.29 7.19
C ILE A 62 -4.52 19.62 6.39
N THR A 63 -4.42 20.61 5.49
CA THR A 63 -5.50 20.88 4.54
C THR A 63 -5.59 19.75 3.52
N PRO A 64 -6.74 19.05 3.40
CA PRO A 64 -6.86 17.97 2.44
C PRO A 64 -7.00 18.48 1.00
N GLU A 65 -6.67 17.61 0.06
CA GLU A 65 -7.02 17.72 -1.35
C GLU A 65 -8.29 16.89 -1.61
N LEU A 66 -9.19 17.38 -2.47
CA LEU A 66 -10.41 16.66 -2.86
C LEU A 66 -10.41 16.36 -4.35
N THR A 67 -10.57 15.09 -4.71
CA THR A 67 -10.77 14.65 -6.09
C THR A 67 -12.19 14.11 -6.26
N THR A 68 -12.85 14.56 -7.32
CA THR A 68 -14.19 14.11 -7.74
C THR A 68 -14.20 13.89 -9.25
N PHE A 69 -15.30 13.38 -9.80
CA PHE A 69 -15.44 13.11 -11.23
C PHE A 69 -16.66 13.83 -11.81
N THR A 70 -16.53 14.35 -13.04
CA THR A 70 -17.69 14.89 -13.76
C THR A 70 -18.70 13.80 -14.10
N GLU A 71 -19.98 14.17 -14.03
CA GLU A 71 -21.11 13.36 -14.49
C GLU A 71 -21.23 13.42 -16.02
N LYS A 72 -22.17 12.64 -16.59
CA LYS A 72 -22.44 12.60 -18.04
C LYS A 72 -22.71 13.95 -18.70
N ASN A 73 -23.19 14.92 -17.93
CA ASN A 73 -23.46 16.29 -18.39
C ASN A 73 -22.21 17.20 -18.33
N GLY A 74 -21.04 16.65 -18.00
CA GLY A 74 -19.78 17.38 -17.88
C GLY A 74 -19.65 18.21 -16.61
N LYS A 75 -20.53 18.02 -15.61
CA LYS A 75 -20.59 18.86 -14.41
C LYS A 75 -20.25 18.09 -13.15
N VAL A 76 -19.69 18.79 -12.16
CA VAL A 76 -19.50 18.29 -10.80
C VAL A 76 -19.57 19.45 -9.80
N ASN A 77 -20.16 19.18 -8.64
CA ASN A 77 -20.21 20.13 -7.52
C ASN A 77 -19.23 19.66 -6.44
N ILE A 78 -18.30 20.53 -6.07
CA ILE A 78 -17.19 20.18 -5.17
C ILE A 78 -17.35 20.96 -3.86
N PRO A 79 -17.69 20.29 -2.74
CA PRO A 79 -17.74 20.94 -1.43
C PRO A 79 -16.32 21.10 -0.87
N PHE A 80 -15.74 22.30 -0.98
CA PHE A 80 -14.36 22.59 -0.54
C PHE A 80 -14.33 23.69 0.53
N PRO A 81 -14.64 23.39 1.80
CA PRO A 81 -14.75 24.39 2.87
C PRO A 81 -13.42 24.88 3.44
N TYR A 82 -12.28 24.48 2.88
CA TYR A 82 -10.97 24.68 3.50
C TYR A 82 -10.26 25.98 3.11
N SER A 83 -10.73 26.68 2.07
CA SER A 83 -10.11 27.94 1.60
C SER A 83 -11.06 28.73 0.71
N ASP A 84 -10.95 30.06 0.71
CA ASP A 84 -11.65 30.96 -0.22
C ASP A 84 -11.08 30.90 -1.64
N LYS A 85 -9.80 30.49 -1.77
CA LYS A 85 -9.08 30.34 -3.04
C LYS A 85 -8.53 28.94 -3.24
N VAL A 86 -8.66 28.42 -4.45
CA VAL A 86 -8.26 27.06 -4.79
C VAL A 86 -7.45 26.98 -6.09
N ASN A 87 -6.70 25.89 -6.20
CA ASN A 87 -6.13 25.40 -7.43
C ASN A 87 -6.91 24.15 -7.87
N ILE A 88 -7.25 24.06 -9.16
CA ILE A 88 -7.96 22.91 -9.74
C ILE A 88 -7.05 22.25 -10.78
N ARG A 89 -6.92 20.93 -10.69
CA ARG A 89 -6.32 20.09 -11.73
C ARG A 89 -7.40 19.26 -12.41
N LEU A 90 -7.42 19.30 -13.74
CA LEU A 90 -8.30 18.51 -14.59
C LEU A 90 -7.48 17.42 -15.28
N ARG A 91 -7.95 16.18 -15.21
CA ARG A 91 -7.30 15.02 -15.82
C ARG A 91 -8.32 14.08 -16.46
N LYS A 92 -8.05 13.68 -17.70
CA LYS A 92 -8.80 12.64 -18.41
C LYS A 92 -7.89 12.02 -19.47
N ILE A 93 -7.78 10.69 -19.50
CA ILE A 93 -7.01 9.99 -20.54
C ILE A 93 -7.57 10.39 -21.93
N GLY A 94 -6.66 10.72 -22.85
CA GLY A 94 -6.98 11.22 -24.19
C GLY A 94 -7.13 12.75 -24.27
N PHE A 95 -7.01 13.48 -23.16
CA PHE A 95 -7.09 14.94 -23.11
C PHE A 95 -5.88 15.52 -22.37
N LYS A 96 -5.49 16.76 -22.70
CA LYS A 96 -4.37 17.43 -22.02
C LYS A 96 -4.74 17.75 -20.57
N ASP A 97 -3.89 17.33 -19.63
CA ASP A 97 -4.01 17.73 -18.21
C ASP A 97 -3.94 19.26 -18.09
N GLN A 98 -4.77 19.85 -17.24
CA GLN A 98 -4.79 21.29 -16.97
C GLN A 98 -4.62 21.57 -15.49
N ASN A 99 -3.79 22.56 -15.15
CA ASN A 99 -3.63 23.06 -13.79
C ASN A 99 -4.02 24.53 -13.76
N ILE A 100 -5.20 24.83 -13.21
CA ILE A 100 -5.75 26.18 -13.08
C ILE A 100 -5.50 26.66 -11.65
N ARG A 101 -4.99 27.88 -11.50
CA ARG A 101 -4.60 28.43 -10.20
C ARG A 101 -5.48 29.59 -9.78
N SER A 102 -5.55 29.81 -8.47
CA SER A 102 -6.10 31.04 -7.88
C SER A 102 -7.57 31.31 -8.19
N LEU A 103 -8.39 30.27 -8.27
CA LEU A 103 -9.84 30.37 -8.49
C LEU A 103 -10.57 30.65 -7.17
N SER A 104 -11.77 31.22 -7.26
CA SER A 104 -12.67 31.29 -6.11
C SER A 104 -13.19 29.89 -5.76
N SER A 105 -13.31 29.58 -4.47
CA SER A 105 -13.98 28.36 -4.00
C SER A 105 -15.51 28.44 -4.03
N LYS A 106 -16.07 29.46 -4.70
CA LYS A 106 -17.50 29.70 -4.85
C LYS A 106 -17.85 29.97 -6.30
N GLY A 107 -19.06 29.55 -6.66
CA GLY A 107 -19.68 29.85 -7.94
C GLY A 107 -19.25 28.90 -9.06
N LYS A 108 -19.67 29.27 -10.27
CA LYS A 108 -19.52 28.44 -11.47
C LYS A 108 -18.19 28.69 -12.17
N GLN A 109 -17.48 27.62 -12.49
CA GLN A 109 -16.25 27.61 -13.26
C GLN A 109 -16.43 26.72 -14.49
N SER A 110 -16.02 27.19 -15.67
CA SER A 110 -16.17 26.44 -16.91
C SER A 110 -14.84 26.31 -17.62
N PHE A 111 -14.51 25.09 -18.06
CA PHE A 111 -13.24 24.77 -18.70
C PHE A 111 -13.45 23.98 -19.99
N LYS A 112 -12.51 24.11 -20.92
CA LYS A 112 -12.46 23.31 -22.15
C LYS A 112 -11.19 22.48 -22.17
N MET A 113 -11.31 21.17 -22.38
CA MET A 113 -10.16 20.28 -22.53
C MET A 113 -9.88 19.94 -23.98
N GLU A 114 -8.61 20.02 -24.36
CA GLU A 114 -8.13 19.67 -25.69
C GLU A 114 -7.76 18.18 -25.76
N LYS A 115 -8.16 17.52 -26.85
CA LYS A 115 -7.76 16.13 -27.13
C LYS A 115 -6.25 16.04 -27.36
N VAL A 116 -5.66 14.94 -26.91
CA VAL A 116 -4.30 14.53 -27.25
C VAL A 116 -4.35 13.67 -28.50
N THR A 117 -3.61 14.07 -29.53
CA THR A 117 -3.49 13.32 -30.80
C THR A 117 -2.11 12.70 -30.99
N ASP A 118 -1.09 13.19 -30.28
CA ASP A 118 0.27 12.67 -30.31
C ASP A 118 0.36 11.36 -29.51
N ALA A 119 0.84 10.29 -30.16
CA ALA A 119 0.92 8.96 -29.58
C ALA A 119 1.87 8.90 -28.37
N ASN A 120 2.98 9.67 -28.39
CA ASN A 120 3.89 9.74 -27.25
C ASN A 120 3.17 10.30 -26.02
N THR A 121 2.57 11.47 -26.17
CA THR A 121 1.83 12.15 -25.09
C THR A 121 0.72 11.25 -24.55
N LEU A 122 0.02 10.52 -25.41
CA LEU A 122 -1.02 9.57 -25.00
C LEU A 122 -0.44 8.41 -24.18
N ALA A 123 0.65 7.79 -24.63
CA ALA A 123 1.33 6.72 -23.89
C ALA A 123 1.82 7.19 -22.50
N TYR A 124 2.27 8.45 -22.37
CA TYR A 124 2.66 9.04 -21.08
C TYR A 124 1.50 9.24 -20.09
N GLN A 125 0.24 9.19 -20.55
CA GLN A 125 -0.93 9.22 -19.67
C GLN A 125 -1.25 7.85 -19.07
N TYR A 126 -0.74 6.77 -19.66
CA TYR A 126 -1.05 5.42 -19.24
C TYR A 126 -0.28 5.00 -17.98
N PRO A 127 -0.93 4.20 -17.10
CA PRO A 127 -0.33 3.73 -15.87
C PRO A 127 0.90 2.85 -16.12
N SER A 128 1.67 2.60 -15.07
CA SER A 128 2.97 1.92 -15.18
C SER A 128 2.84 0.47 -15.66
N ASN A 129 1.78 -0.23 -15.26
CA ASN A 129 1.49 -1.59 -15.73
C ASN A 129 1.29 -1.68 -17.26
N SER A 130 0.67 -0.69 -17.91
CA SER A 130 0.55 -0.62 -19.37
C SER A 130 1.91 -0.63 -20.06
N TRP A 131 2.90 0.04 -19.47
CA TRP A 131 4.26 0.09 -20.01
C TRP A 131 4.98 -1.23 -19.82
N VAL A 132 4.87 -1.84 -18.64
CA VAL A 132 5.49 -3.15 -18.37
C VAL A 132 4.91 -4.23 -19.27
N ALA A 133 3.60 -4.18 -19.57
CA ALA A 133 2.97 -5.14 -20.46
C ALA A 133 3.47 -5.08 -21.89
N ALA A 134 3.79 -3.87 -22.36
CA ALA A 134 4.32 -3.63 -23.70
C ALA A 134 5.80 -4.01 -23.84
N LEU A 135 6.50 -4.34 -22.73
CA LEU A 135 7.88 -4.83 -22.79
C LEU A 135 7.94 -6.26 -23.32
N ASP A 136 8.85 -6.46 -24.26
CA ASP A 136 9.24 -7.77 -24.75
C ASP A 136 10.30 -8.39 -23.84
N PHE A 137 9.94 -9.48 -23.15
CA PHE A 137 10.85 -10.24 -22.29
C PHE A 137 11.53 -11.41 -23.04
N GLY A 138 11.30 -11.54 -24.34
CA GLY A 138 11.69 -12.71 -25.13
C GLY A 138 10.77 -13.91 -24.89
N GLU A 139 11.22 -15.10 -25.30
CA GLU A 139 10.42 -16.33 -25.28
C GLU A 139 10.22 -16.91 -23.87
N ASP A 140 11.10 -16.58 -22.93
CA ASP A 140 11.07 -17.14 -21.57
C ASP A 140 10.19 -16.27 -20.65
N LYS A 141 8.97 -16.75 -20.42
CA LYS A 141 7.97 -16.07 -19.59
C LYS A 141 8.39 -15.91 -18.13
N GLU A 142 9.33 -16.71 -17.62
CA GLU A 142 9.79 -16.64 -16.23
C GLU A 142 10.58 -15.36 -15.93
N TYR A 143 11.21 -14.74 -16.94
CA TYR A 143 11.89 -13.46 -16.76
C TYR A 143 10.92 -12.32 -16.45
N ARG A 144 9.75 -12.29 -17.10
CA ARG A 144 8.70 -11.32 -16.78
C ARG A 144 8.23 -11.51 -15.35
N LYS A 145 7.94 -12.75 -14.96
CA LYS A 145 7.48 -13.09 -13.61
C LYS A 145 8.51 -12.67 -12.55
N THR A 146 9.77 -13.03 -12.76
CA THR A 146 10.88 -12.62 -11.88
C THR A 146 11.00 -11.10 -11.79
N TYR A 147 10.87 -10.37 -12.90
CA TYR A 147 10.92 -8.91 -12.90
C TYR A 147 9.77 -8.30 -12.09
N LEU A 148 8.55 -8.79 -12.28
CA LEU A 148 7.38 -8.33 -11.51
C LEU A 148 7.55 -8.60 -10.02
N GLU A 149 7.97 -9.82 -9.65
CA GLU A 149 8.14 -10.24 -8.26
C GLU A 149 9.26 -9.52 -7.53
N GLN A 150 10.41 -9.32 -8.19
CA GLN A 150 11.64 -8.88 -7.56
C GLN A 150 11.93 -7.40 -7.77
N CYS A 151 11.20 -6.73 -8.68
CA CYS A 151 11.33 -5.29 -8.88
C CYS A 151 10.03 -4.54 -8.51
N GLY A 152 8.85 -5.16 -8.65
CA GLY A 152 7.56 -4.49 -8.46
C GLY A 152 7.06 -4.37 -7.02
N PHE A 153 7.76 -4.89 -6.01
CA PHE A 153 7.22 -4.95 -4.63
C PHE A 153 7.49 -3.71 -3.76
N CYS A 154 8.36 -2.80 -4.20
CA CYS A 154 8.72 -1.58 -3.47
C CYS A 154 8.12 -0.33 -4.09
N HIS A 155 8.18 -0.24 -5.42
CA HIS A 155 7.68 0.87 -6.21
C HIS A 155 7.30 0.35 -7.60
N GLN A 156 6.54 1.16 -8.33
CA GLN A 156 6.09 0.81 -9.67
C GLN A 156 7.24 0.66 -10.66
N GLN A 157 7.15 -0.39 -11.47
CA GLN A 157 7.99 -0.60 -12.65
C GLN A 157 7.31 -0.02 -13.88
N GLY A 158 8.09 0.51 -14.81
CA GLY A 158 7.53 1.24 -15.95
C GLY A 158 6.93 2.59 -15.56
N SER A 159 7.44 3.25 -14.51
CA SER A 159 7.15 4.66 -14.20
C SER A 159 8.00 5.60 -15.07
N PHE A 160 7.73 6.91 -15.07
CA PHE A 160 8.51 7.87 -15.84
C PHE A 160 10.01 7.95 -15.44
N PHE A 161 10.36 7.49 -14.23
CA PHE A 161 11.76 7.31 -13.82
C PHE A 161 12.41 6.10 -14.51
N MET A 162 11.66 5.01 -14.69
CA MET A 162 12.16 3.72 -15.22
C MET A 162 12.10 3.62 -16.75
N ARG A 163 11.24 4.41 -17.41
CA ARG A 163 11.08 4.41 -18.88
C ARG A 163 12.25 5.05 -19.62
N ARG A 164 13.23 5.65 -18.93
CA ARG A 164 14.40 6.27 -19.57
C ARG A 164 15.30 5.19 -20.19
N PRO A 165 15.99 5.48 -21.31
CA PRO A 165 16.89 4.51 -21.91
C PRO A 165 18.08 4.25 -20.97
N HIS A 166 18.33 2.98 -20.69
CA HIS A 166 19.43 2.49 -19.87
C HIS A 166 20.21 1.45 -20.66
N THR A 167 21.53 1.51 -20.62
CA THR A 167 22.39 0.47 -21.17
C THR A 167 22.28 -0.81 -20.35
N GLU A 168 22.76 -1.93 -20.91
CA GLU A 168 22.86 -3.19 -20.16
C GLU A 168 23.70 -3.04 -18.87
N SER A 169 24.76 -2.22 -18.92
CA SER A 169 25.59 -1.92 -17.75
C SER A 169 24.82 -1.13 -16.69
N ASP A 170 24.05 -0.11 -17.09
CA ASP A 170 23.23 0.66 -16.17
C ASP A 170 22.19 -0.23 -15.48
N TRP A 171 21.51 -1.10 -16.24
CA TRP A 171 20.56 -2.06 -15.68
C TRP A 171 21.21 -3.03 -14.70
N LYS A 172 22.45 -3.46 -14.95
CA LYS A 172 23.20 -4.32 -14.03
C LYS A 172 23.49 -3.60 -12.72
N GLU A 173 23.89 -2.32 -12.76
CA GLU A 173 24.07 -1.51 -11.54
C GLU A 173 22.76 -1.29 -10.78
N ILE A 174 21.67 -0.95 -11.49
CA ILE A 174 20.34 -0.79 -10.89
C ILE A 174 19.92 -2.07 -10.18
N MET A 175 20.04 -3.22 -10.85
CA MET A 175 19.72 -4.52 -10.26
C MET A 175 20.61 -4.83 -9.05
N ASN A 176 21.91 -4.52 -9.15
CA ASN A 176 22.84 -4.73 -8.05
C ASN A 176 22.44 -3.94 -6.80
N ARG A 177 21.97 -2.72 -6.99
CA ARG A 177 21.44 -1.87 -5.92
C ARG A 177 20.17 -2.44 -5.32
N MET A 178 19.23 -2.91 -6.14
CA MET A 178 17.95 -3.48 -5.66
C MET A 178 18.16 -4.78 -4.87
N ILE A 179 19.12 -5.60 -5.26
CA ILE A 179 19.51 -6.79 -4.49
C ILE A 179 20.10 -6.39 -3.13
N GLY A 180 20.90 -5.31 -3.06
CA GLY A 180 21.33 -4.72 -1.79
C GLY A 180 20.17 -4.26 -0.91
N TYR A 181 19.05 -3.84 -1.52
CA TYR A 181 17.80 -3.48 -0.84
C TYR A 181 16.86 -4.66 -0.55
N GLY A 182 17.25 -5.88 -0.91
CA GLY A 182 16.54 -7.12 -0.56
C GLY A 182 15.88 -7.86 -1.71
N ALA A 183 15.97 -7.38 -2.96
CA ALA A 183 15.53 -8.15 -4.13
C ALA A 183 16.37 -9.42 -4.29
N ARG A 184 15.76 -10.52 -4.77
CA ARG A 184 16.43 -11.81 -4.94
C ARG A 184 16.07 -12.48 -6.29
N PRO A 185 16.32 -11.84 -7.44
CA PRO A 185 16.21 -12.51 -8.72
C PRO A 185 17.20 -13.68 -8.80
N HIS A 186 16.77 -14.79 -9.41
CA HIS A 186 17.64 -15.96 -9.59
C HIS A 186 18.82 -15.68 -10.52
N GLY A 187 19.89 -16.47 -10.42
CA GLY A 187 21.16 -16.18 -11.13
C GLY A 187 21.06 -16.02 -12.66
N LYS A 188 20.20 -16.81 -13.32
CA LYS A 188 19.97 -16.66 -14.78
C LYS A 188 19.34 -15.31 -15.09
N ALA A 189 18.30 -14.90 -14.35
CA ALA A 189 17.68 -13.59 -14.50
C ALA A 189 18.68 -12.46 -14.26
N GLN A 190 19.54 -12.56 -13.23
CA GLN A 190 20.59 -11.56 -12.99
C GLN A 190 21.51 -11.35 -14.20
N SER A 191 21.81 -12.42 -14.94
CA SER A 191 22.65 -12.35 -16.14
C SER A 191 21.92 -11.88 -17.40
N LYS A 192 20.62 -12.20 -17.56
CA LYS A 192 19.88 -12.01 -18.82
C LYS A 192 18.98 -10.77 -18.82
N LEU A 193 18.31 -10.49 -17.70
CA LEU A 193 17.37 -9.37 -17.60
C LEU A 193 18.00 -8.01 -17.95
N PRO A 194 19.26 -7.68 -17.58
CA PRO A 194 19.82 -6.36 -17.92
C PRO A 194 19.83 -6.08 -19.44
N GLY A 195 20.25 -7.07 -20.24
CA GLY A 195 20.26 -6.94 -21.70
C GLY A 195 18.85 -6.95 -22.31
N ILE A 196 17.93 -7.75 -21.75
CA ILE A 196 16.52 -7.80 -22.16
C ILE A 196 15.85 -6.44 -21.91
N LEU A 197 15.93 -5.92 -20.68
CA LEU A 197 15.31 -4.66 -20.28
C LEU A 197 15.87 -3.47 -21.06
N SER A 198 17.20 -3.44 -21.28
CA SER A 198 17.84 -2.39 -22.10
C SER A 198 17.23 -2.33 -23.51
N LYS A 199 17.16 -3.48 -24.20
CA LYS A 199 16.56 -3.58 -25.53
C LYS A 199 15.08 -3.25 -25.52
N ALA A 200 14.32 -3.82 -24.58
CA ALA A 200 12.87 -3.68 -24.51
C ALA A 200 12.43 -2.22 -24.30
N TYR A 201 13.06 -1.49 -23.37
CA TYR A 201 12.73 -0.08 -23.15
C TYR A 201 13.17 0.82 -24.30
N ILE A 202 14.35 0.60 -24.89
CA ILE A 202 14.83 1.38 -26.06
C ILE A 202 13.89 1.17 -27.25
N GLU A 203 13.47 -0.06 -27.49
CA GLU A 203 12.52 -0.39 -28.56
C GLU A 203 11.13 0.22 -28.30
N LEU A 204 10.64 0.14 -27.06
CA LEU A 204 9.34 0.70 -26.70
C LEU A 204 9.31 2.23 -26.81
N LEU A 205 10.42 2.92 -26.51
CA LEU A 205 10.55 4.37 -26.71
C LEU A 205 10.49 4.80 -28.20
N LYS A 206 10.87 3.90 -29.13
CA LYS A 206 10.71 4.13 -30.58
C LYS A 206 9.30 3.84 -31.06
N HIS A 207 8.56 3.01 -30.32
CA HIS A 207 7.26 2.48 -30.67
C HIS A 207 6.23 2.69 -29.53
N PRO A 208 5.98 3.94 -29.10
CA PRO A 208 5.08 4.27 -27.99
C PRO A 208 3.64 3.77 -28.22
N GLU A 209 3.23 3.58 -29.47
CA GLU A 209 1.92 3.04 -29.86
C GLU A 209 1.69 1.61 -29.38
N LYS A 210 2.74 0.87 -29.02
CA LYS A 210 2.64 -0.47 -28.42
C LYS A 210 2.08 -0.42 -27.00
N VAL A 211 2.20 0.72 -26.30
CA VAL A 211 1.65 0.91 -24.96
C VAL A 211 0.14 1.10 -25.08
N GLN A 212 -0.62 0.10 -24.65
CA GLN A 212 -2.09 0.15 -24.66
C GLN A 212 -2.64 0.87 -23.42
N PRO A 213 -3.81 1.53 -23.51
CA PRO A 213 -4.47 2.09 -22.35
C PRO A 213 -4.77 1.01 -21.31
N GLY A 214 -4.68 1.36 -20.03
CA GLY A 214 -5.21 0.52 -18.95
C GLY A 214 -6.75 0.50 -18.97
N ARG A 215 -7.36 -0.09 -17.93
CA ARG A 215 -8.83 -0.09 -17.79
C ARG A 215 -9.38 1.33 -17.85
N LEU A 216 -10.35 1.54 -18.74
CA LEU A 216 -11.10 2.79 -18.83
C LEU A 216 -11.90 3.01 -17.55
N TRP A 217 -11.98 4.28 -17.14
CA TRP A 217 -12.80 4.70 -16.02
C TRP A 217 -14.29 4.44 -16.29
N GLY A 218 -14.98 3.95 -15.27
CA GLY A 218 -16.39 3.57 -15.36
C GLY A 218 -17.31 4.44 -14.51
N LYS A 219 -18.61 4.15 -14.62
CA LYS A 219 -19.70 4.88 -13.93
C LYS A 219 -19.64 4.76 -12.41
N GLU A 220 -18.91 3.79 -11.86
CA GLU A 220 -18.68 3.66 -10.42
C GLU A 220 -18.03 4.91 -9.79
N LEU A 221 -17.44 5.79 -10.61
CA LEU A 221 -16.80 7.03 -10.17
C LEU A 221 -17.77 8.21 -10.03
N HIS A 222 -18.97 8.13 -10.63
CA HIS A 222 -20.02 9.14 -10.42
C HIS A 222 -20.36 9.22 -8.94
N GLY A 223 -20.32 10.42 -8.36
CA GLY A 223 -20.49 10.65 -6.92
C GLY A 223 -19.37 10.14 -6.00
N THR A 224 -18.28 9.55 -6.50
CA THR A 224 -17.13 9.14 -5.67
C THR A 224 -16.29 10.36 -5.27
N ILE A 225 -15.86 10.40 -4.01
CA ILE A 225 -14.95 11.41 -3.48
C ILE A 225 -13.68 10.73 -3.01
N ILE A 226 -12.53 11.21 -3.49
CA ILE A 226 -11.21 10.83 -2.99
C ILE A 226 -10.63 12.01 -2.23
N ARG A 227 -10.29 11.83 -0.96
CA ARG A 227 -9.69 12.86 -0.12
C ARG A 227 -8.27 12.47 0.24
N GLU A 228 -7.30 13.36 0.06
CA GLU A 228 -5.90 13.09 0.34
C GLU A 228 -5.32 14.09 1.34
N TRP A 229 -4.58 13.60 2.34
CA TRP A 229 -3.82 14.42 3.29
C TRP A 229 -2.32 14.25 3.03
N PRO A 230 -1.67 15.28 2.46
CA PRO A 230 -0.20 15.31 2.29
C PRO A 230 0.54 15.17 3.62
N MET A 231 1.33 14.13 3.76
CA MET A 231 2.11 13.84 4.97
C MET A 231 3.53 13.38 4.62
N GLY A 232 4.46 13.57 5.55
CA GLY A 232 5.87 13.23 5.35
C GLY A 232 6.54 13.98 4.20
N ASP A 233 7.70 13.48 3.79
CA ASP A 233 8.46 14.03 2.66
C ASP A 233 8.76 12.96 1.60
N SER A 234 9.53 13.32 0.57
CA SER A 234 9.86 12.42 -0.54
C SER A 234 10.67 11.18 -0.16
N PHE A 235 11.21 11.12 1.06
CA PHE A 235 11.94 9.99 1.63
C PHE A 235 11.13 9.18 2.65
N SER A 236 9.91 9.62 2.96
CA SER A 236 8.97 8.81 3.74
C SER A 236 8.57 7.53 2.99
N GLN A 237 8.15 6.54 3.76
CA GLN A 237 7.38 5.39 3.27
C GLN A 237 6.19 5.19 4.21
N MET A 238 5.03 5.74 3.84
CA MET A 238 3.76 5.43 4.52
C MET A 238 3.41 3.97 4.24
N HIS A 239 3.68 3.09 5.20
CA HIS A 239 3.73 1.65 4.95
C HIS A 239 2.37 0.97 5.16
N ASP A 240 2.00 0.70 6.41
CA ASP A 240 0.67 0.23 6.80
C ASP A 240 -0.03 1.33 7.60
N LEU A 241 -1.35 1.19 7.73
CA LEU A 241 -2.20 2.11 8.48
C LEU A 241 -3.22 1.34 9.33
N LEU A 242 -3.84 2.05 10.26
CA LEU A 242 -4.93 1.55 11.12
C LEU A 242 -6.01 2.63 11.24
N TYR A 243 -7.26 2.29 10.97
CA TYR A 243 -8.40 3.10 11.41
C TYR A 243 -8.80 2.63 12.82
N HIS A 244 -8.66 3.50 13.82
CA HIS A 244 -8.97 3.14 15.20
C HIS A 244 -10.48 3.24 15.43
N THR A 245 -11.09 2.12 15.82
CA THR A 245 -12.55 1.98 15.84
C THR A 245 -13.25 2.85 16.87
N GLU A 246 -12.63 3.11 18.02
CA GLU A 246 -13.24 3.87 19.12
C GLU A 246 -13.07 5.38 18.97
N ASN A 247 -11.88 5.85 18.61
CA ASN A 247 -11.63 7.29 18.50
C ASN A 247 -11.84 7.86 17.08
N GLY A 248 -11.98 7.00 16.07
CA GLY A 248 -12.26 7.37 14.69
C GLY A 248 -11.10 8.01 13.93
N LYS A 249 -9.89 8.02 14.49
CA LYS A 249 -8.67 8.54 13.87
C LYS A 249 -7.96 7.48 13.04
N VAL A 250 -7.10 7.93 12.14
CA VAL A 250 -6.23 7.07 11.34
C VAL A 250 -4.80 7.21 11.82
N TYR A 251 -4.13 6.07 11.99
CA TYR A 251 -2.71 5.97 12.35
C TYR A 251 -1.93 5.43 11.16
N VAL A 252 -0.89 6.13 10.70
CA VAL A 252 -0.07 5.72 9.56
C VAL A 252 1.39 5.57 10.00
N GLY A 253 1.99 4.41 9.73
CA GLY A 253 3.39 4.15 10.04
C GLY A 253 4.33 4.60 8.92
N ASP A 254 5.27 5.50 9.22
CA ASP A 254 6.38 5.85 8.34
C ASP A 254 7.58 4.94 8.62
N ASN A 255 7.74 3.91 7.79
CA ASN A 255 8.76 2.89 7.99
C ASN A 255 10.19 3.44 7.88
N LEU A 256 10.41 4.41 6.99
CA LEU A 256 11.76 4.96 6.74
C LEU A 256 12.20 6.00 7.76
N GLN A 257 11.29 6.41 8.64
CA GLN A 257 11.49 7.55 9.54
C GLN A 257 11.08 7.24 10.99
N ASP A 258 10.60 6.03 11.28
CA ASP A 258 10.14 5.59 12.61
C ASP A 258 9.14 6.56 13.27
N ARG A 259 8.13 6.94 12.50
CA ARG A 259 7.09 7.87 12.96
C ARG A 259 5.70 7.28 12.79
N ILE A 260 4.82 7.56 13.75
CA ILE A 260 3.39 7.28 13.67
C ILE A 260 2.67 8.60 13.47
N TRP A 261 1.94 8.72 12.37
CA TRP A 261 1.08 9.87 12.07
C TRP A 261 -0.33 9.56 12.57
N GLU A 262 -0.81 10.31 13.57
CA GLU A 262 -2.19 10.29 14.04
C GLU A 262 -2.95 11.44 13.36
N ILE A 263 -4.01 11.14 12.62
CA ILE A 263 -4.85 12.15 11.97
C ILE A 263 -6.33 11.90 12.22
N ASP A 264 -7.07 12.95 12.57
CA ASP A 264 -8.53 12.94 12.56
C ASP A 264 -9.02 13.29 11.15
N PRO A 265 -9.63 12.34 10.40
CA PRO A 265 -10.05 12.57 9.02
C PRO A 265 -11.22 13.55 8.90
N ASN A 266 -11.92 13.90 9.98
CA ASN A 266 -13.02 14.86 9.95
C ASN A 266 -12.53 16.31 10.06
N THR A 267 -11.42 16.53 10.74
CA THR A 267 -10.88 17.88 11.03
C THR A 267 -9.55 18.17 10.34
N GLY A 268 -8.81 17.14 9.92
CA GLY A 268 -7.44 17.26 9.42
C GLY A 268 -6.41 17.52 10.52
N LYS A 269 -6.84 17.57 11.79
CA LYS A 269 -5.96 17.71 12.95
C LYS A 269 -5.03 16.51 13.05
N THR A 270 -3.73 16.79 13.14
CA THR A 270 -2.66 15.80 13.02
C THR A 270 -1.66 15.97 14.15
N VAL A 271 -1.14 14.84 14.65
CA VAL A 271 -0.02 14.76 15.57
C VAL A 271 0.92 13.66 15.08
N VAL A 272 2.24 13.87 15.20
CA VAL A 272 3.25 12.88 14.82
C VAL A 272 3.99 12.42 16.07
N TYR A 273 4.23 11.12 16.20
CA TYR A 273 5.00 10.54 17.28
C TYR A 273 6.21 9.81 16.73
N ARG A 274 7.40 10.17 17.21
CA ARG A 274 8.61 9.37 16.94
C ARG A 274 8.59 8.14 17.82
N VAL A 275 8.73 6.96 17.21
CA VAL A 275 8.79 5.70 17.97
C VAL A 275 10.11 5.67 18.74
N PRO A 276 10.09 5.46 20.07
CA PRO A 276 11.31 5.41 20.86
C PRO A 276 12.21 4.25 20.42
N LYS A 277 13.51 4.55 20.31
CA LYS A 277 14.54 3.53 20.15
C LYS A 277 15.11 3.13 21.52
N GLN A 278 15.58 1.89 21.64
CA GLN A 278 16.40 1.48 22.77
C GLN A 278 17.85 1.93 22.56
N GLU A 279 18.64 2.01 23.63
CA GLU A 279 20.06 2.41 23.55
C GLU A 279 20.88 1.49 22.64
N SER A 280 20.53 0.20 22.62
CA SER A 280 21.15 -0.83 21.78
C SER A 280 20.73 -0.79 20.31
N ASP A 281 19.73 0.02 19.94
CA ASP A 281 19.26 0.07 18.56
C ASP A 281 20.25 0.85 17.69
N GLU A 282 20.70 0.20 16.62
CA GLU A 282 21.53 0.81 15.59
C GLU A 282 20.69 1.39 14.44
N LEU A 283 21.25 2.37 13.72
CA LEU A 283 20.60 2.92 12.54
C LEU A 283 20.49 1.84 11.46
N GLY A 284 19.28 1.58 10.99
CA GLY A 284 18.90 0.48 10.10
C GLY A 284 18.65 -0.86 10.82
N GLY A 285 18.71 -0.88 12.16
CA GLY A 285 18.43 -2.03 13.03
C GLY A 285 19.18 -3.30 12.62
N LEU A 286 18.53 -4.45 12.74
CA LEU A 286 19.12 -5.77 12.42
C LEU A 286 19.55 -5.94 10.96
N LEU A 287 19.18 -5.03 10.06
CA LEU A 287 19.54 -5.05 8.63
C LEU A 287 20.23 -3.75 8.20
N SER A 288 21.08 -3.17 9.05
CA SER A 288 21.72 -1.87 8.82
C SER A 288 22.46 -1.75 7.48
N GLY A 289 23.03 -2.86 6.99
CA GLY A 289 23.67 -2.92 5.67
C GLY A 289 22.71 -2.60 4.50
N ARG A 290 21.42 -2.92 4.64
CA ARG A 290 20.38 -2.70 3.62
C ARG A 290 20.16 -1.22 3.33
N LEU A 291 20.18 -0.38 4.36
CA LEU A 291 19.85 1.05 4.22
C LEU A 291 21.09 1.95 4.14
N LYS A 292 22.30 1.39 4.27
CA LYS A 292 23.56 2.15 4.27
C LYS A 292 23.78 3.06 3.06
N THR A 293 23.26 2.69 1.89
CA THR A 293 23.37 3.49 0.64
C THR A 293 22.13 4.32 0.35
N PHE A 294 21.16 4.32 1.27
CA PHE A 294 19.94 5.09 1.15
C PHE A 294 20.20 6.54 1.56
N GLN A 295 19.73 7.49 0.76
CA GLN A 295 20.16 8.89 0.89
C GLN A 295 19.66 9.55 2.18
N LYS A 296 18.45 9.20 2.63
CA LYS A 296 17.85 9.71 3.86
C LYS A 296 16.94 8.66 4.48
N HIS A 297 17.23 8.25 5.70
CA HIS A 297 16.33 7.49 6.56
C HIS A 297 16.71 7.73 8.03
N GLU A 298 15.73 7.65 8.92
CA GLU A 298 15.93 7.71 10.37
C GLU A 298 15.48 6.41 11.05
N THR A 299 15.32 5.33 10.28
CA THR A 299 14.87 4.03 10.79
C THR A 299 15.90 3.36 11.70
N TYR A 300 15.54 3.14 12.95
CA TYR A 300 16.11 2.23 13.92
C TYR A 300 15.21 0.99 14.13
N VAL A 301 13.90 1.19 14.24
CA VAL A 301 12.94 0.13 14.59
C VAL A 301 12.27 -0.49 13.37
N GLY A 302 11.96 0.31 12.34
CA GLY A 302 11.32 -0.15 11.12
C GLY A 302 9.85 -0.49 11.33
N VAL A 303 9.07 0.52 11.74
CA VAL A 303 7.60 0.46 11.89
C VAL A 303 6.98 -0.21 10.67
N HIS A 304 6.27 -1.32 10.86
CA HIS A 304 5.80 -2.13 9.73
C HIS A 304 4.28 -2.26 9.67
N SER A 305 3.67 -3.05 10.55
CA SER A 305 2.23 -3.33 10.57
C SER A 305 1.61 -2.92 11.90
N LEU A 306 0.33 -2.56 11.87
CA LEU A 306 -0.44 -2.08 13.02
C LEU A 306 -1.69 -2.95 13.22
N ALA A 307 -2.09 -3.16 14.49
CA ALA A 307 -3.35 -3.81 14.83
C ALA A 307 -3.92 -3.26 16.15
N GLU A 308 -5.23 -3.01 16.18
CA GLU A 308 -5.95 -2.56 17.37
C GLU A 308 -6.29 -3.73 18.29
N SER A 309 -6.11 -3.57 19.61
CA SER A 309 -6.69 -4.46 20.60
C SER A 309 -8.21 -4.27 20.67
N PRO A 310 -9.02 -5.33 20.56
CA PRO A 310 -10.46 -5.23 20.70
C PRO A 310 -10.91 -4.97 22.15
N ILE A 311 -10.00 -4.99 23.13
CA ILE A 311 -10.33 -4.84 24.56
C ILE A 311 -10.23 -3.39 25.02
N ASP A 312 -9.17 -2.69 24.63
CA ASP A 312 -8.89 -1.32 25.12
C ASP A 312 -8.39 -0.36 24.04
N GLY A 313 -8.37 -0.76 22.77
CA GLY A 313 -7.97 0.10 21.67
C GLY A 313 -6.46 0.38 21.57
N HIS A 314 -5.63 -0.24 22.42
CA HIS A 314 -4.17 -0.11 22.27
C HIS A 314 -3.73 -0.63 20.90
N ILE A 315 -2.72 0.03 20.32
CA ILE A 315 -2.24 -0.28 18.98
C ILE A 315 -0.94 -1.08 19.08
N PHE A 316 -0.95 -2.32 18.60
CA PHE A 316 0.24 -3.16 18.48
C PHE A 316 0.92 -2.93 17.14
N ILE A 317 2.23 -2.76 17.19
CA ILE A 317 3.09 -2.41 16.06
C ILE A 317 4.23 -3.43 15.98
N THR A 318 4.50 -3.92 14.78
CA THR A 318 5.69 -4.74 14.50
C THR A 318 6.87 -3.87 14.05
N PRO A 319 7.96 -3.80 14.83
CA PRO A 319 9.22 -3.19 14.41
C PRO A 319 10.05 -4.22 13.64
N SER A 320 9.96 -4.21 12.31
CA SER A 320 10.58 -5.23 11.45
C SER A 320 12.11 -5.34 11.56
N LEU A 321 12.78 -4.33 12.12
CA LEU A 321 14.23 -4.34 12.29
C LEU A 321 14.65 -4.65 13.74
N GLN A 322 13.72 -5.05 14.61
CA GLN A 322 13.96 -5.33 16.03
C GLN A 322 13.34 -6.64 16.51
N LYS A 323 13.73 -7.08 17.72
CA LYS A 323 13.20 -8.28 18.40
C LYS A 323 12.24 -7.93 19.54
N ARG A 324 11.20 -7.17 19.21
CA ARG A 324 10.15 -6.79 20.15
C ARG A 324 8.84 -6.54 19.44
N LEU A 325 7.74 -6.52 20.17
CA LEU A 325 6.51 -5.85 19.77
C LEU A 325 6.45 -4.50 20.45
N ILE A 326 5.87 -3.51 19.78
CA ILE A 326 5.63 -2.18 20.35
C ILE A 326 4.12 -2.04 20.57
N GLU A 327 3.71 -1.70 21.78
CA GLU A 327 2.34 -1.36 22.12
C GLU A 327 2.25 0.15 22.32
N PHE A 328 1.33 0.81 21.62
CA PHE A 328 1.09 2.25 21.70
C PHE A 328 -0.28 2.51 22.31
N ASN A 329 -0.33 3.26 23.41
CA ASN A 329 -1.56 3.70 24.02
C ASN A 329 -2.04 5.00 23.34
N PRO A 330 -3.16 4.97 22.59
CA PRO A 330 -3.65 6.14 21.85
C PRO A 330 -4.22 7.25 22.75
N GLU A 331 -4.46 7.01 24.03
CA GLU A 331 -4.91 8.02 24.99
C GLU A 331 -3.72 8.71 25.67
N THR A 332 -2.81 7.94 26.26
CA THR A 332 -1.67 8.47 27.03
C THR A 332 -0.46 8.81 26.16
N LYS A 333 -0.44 8.30 24.91
CA LYS A 333 0.66 8.42 23.93
C LYS A 333 1.95 7.70 24.37
N GLU A 334 1.83 6.76 25.29
CA GLU A 334 2.94 5.94 25.77
C GLU A 334 3.26 4.79 24.80
N PHE A 335 4.54 4.50 24.63
CA PHE A 335 5.04 3.32 23.92
C PHE A 335 5.61 2.31 24.92
N ILE A 336 5.19 1.06 24.80
CA ILE A 336 5.61 -0.05 25.66
C ILE A 336 6.25 -1.13 24.78
N ASP A 337 7.51 -1.47 25.08
CA ASP A 337 8.23 -2.54 24.39
C ASP A 337 7.98 -3.89 25.08
N HIS A 338 7.59 -4.89 24.30
CA HIS A 338 7.53 -6.28 24.70
C HIS A 338 8.62 -7.06 23.97
N ASN A 339 9.73 -7.32 24.67
CA ASN A 339 10.90 -7.98 24.08
C ASN A 339 10.72 -9.50 24.02
N PHE A 340 11.30 -10.12 22.98
CA PHE A 340 11.40 -11.57 22.87
C PHE A 340 12.79 -11.98 22.34
N ASP A 341 13.26 -13.16 22.74
CA ASP A 341 14.64 -13.59 22.44
C ASP A 341 14.78 -14.23 21.04
N ASN A 342 13.75 -14.97 20.63
CA ASN A 342 13.74 -15.82 19.46
C ASN A 342 12.86 -15.25 18.35
N GLY A 343 13.30 -15.40 17.11
CA GLY A 343 12.61 -14.89 15.94
C GLY A 343 13.27 -13.67 15.32
N LEU A 344 13.04 -13.48 14.02
CA LEU A 344 13.61 -12.37 13.25
C LEU A 344 12.57 -11.78 12.31
N TYR A 345 12.63 -10.45 12.17
CA TYR A 345 11.82 -9.66 11.26
C TYR A 345 10.31 -9.80 11.49
N PRO A 346 9.80 -9.29 12.63
CA PRO A 346 8.36 -9.17 12.87
C PRO A 346 7.70 -8.40 11.73
N HIS A 347 6.68 -8.96 11.12
CA HIS A 347 6.12 -8.39 9.88
C HIS A 347 4.65 -8.01 10.04
N THR A 348 3.71 -8.91 9.77
CA THR A 348 2.28 -8.58 9.86
C THR A 348 1.77 -8.95 11.24
N VAL A 349 0.96 -8.10 11.88
CA VAL A 349 0.40 -8.33 13.23
C VAL A 349 -1.12 -8.30 13.23
N ARG A 350 -1.77 -9.12 14.05
CA ARG A 350 -3.21 -9.12 14.30
C ARG A 350 -3.50 -9.45 15.75
N VAL A 351 -4.61 -8.95 16.28
CA VAL A 351 -5.07 -9.25 17.65
C VAL A 351 -6.35 -10.06 17.56
N ASP A 352 -6.44 -11.13 18.35
CA ASP A 352 -7.67 -11.91 18.45
C ASP A 352 -8.59 -11.43 19.57
N GLU A 353 -9.82 -11.95 19.60
CA GLU A 353 -10.85 -11.63 20.63
C GLU A 353 -10.43 -11.95 22.07
N LYS A 354 -9.36 -12.74 22.28
CA LYS A 354 -8.83 -13.06 23.62
C LYS A 354 -7.72 -12.08 24.05
N ASP A 355 -7.42 -11.08 23.23
CA ASP A 355 -6.32 -10.12 23.37
C ASP A 355 -4.93 -10.76 23.25
N ARG A 356 -4.83 -11.80 22.41
CA ARG A 356 -3.55 -12.39 22.02
C ARG A 356 -3.10 -11.72 20.72
N VAL A 357 -1.84 -11.30 20.70
CA VAL A 357 -1.23 -10.59 19.57
C VAL A 357 -0.43 -11.58 18.74
N TRP A 358 -0.92 -11.89 17.55
CA TRP A 358 -0.36 -12.82 16.59
C TRP A 358 0.44 -12.10 15.53
N PHE A 359 1.64 -12.57 15.20
CA PHE A 359 2.48 -11.92 14.21
C PHE A 359 3.40 -12.89 13.47
N THR A 360 3.74 -12.55 12.23
CA THR A 360 4.71 -13.31 11.44
C THR A 360 6.14 -12.88 11.76
N LEU A 361 7.05 -13.86 11.82
CA LEU A 361 8.49 -13.65 11.94
C LEU A 361 9.14 -14.13 10.63
N ALA A 362 9.26 -13.20 9.69
CA ALA A 362 9.46 -13.54 8.28
C ALA A 362 10.82 -14.20 8.01
N LEU A 363 11.89 -13.73 8.65
CA LEU A 363 13.25 -14.22 8.38
C LEU A 363 13.62 -15.47 9.19
N SER A 364 12.84 -15.82 10.22
CA SER A 364 13.06 -17.03 11.03
C SER A 364 12.06 -18.15 10.75
N ASN A 365 11.13 -17.97 9.81
CA ASN A 365 10.10 -18.97 9.45
C ASN A 365 9.22 -19.39 10.65
N GLN A 366 8.73 -18.41 11.40
CA GLN A 366 7.95 -18.62 12.62
C GLN A 366 6.68 -17.77 12.64
N ILE A 367 5.72 -18.19 13.46
CA ILE A 367 4.61 -17.35 13.93
C ILE A 367 4.80 -17.10 15.43
N GLY A 368 4.71 -15.85 15.85
CA GLY A 368 4.71 -15.46 17.25
C GLY A 368 3.30 -15.17 17.74
N MET A 369 3.03 -15.52 19.00
CA MET A 369 1.84 -15.12 19.74
C MET A 369 2.28 -14.53 21.07
N PHE A 370 1.86 -13.31 21.36
CA PHE A 370 2.02 -12.66 22.66
C PHE A 370 0.68 -12.65 23.37
N ASP A 371 0.58 -13.38 24.48
CA ASP A 371 -0.59 -13.34 25.34
C ASP A 371 -0.44 -12.15 26.29
N ARG A 372 -1.20 -11.09 26.04
CA ARG A 372 -1.07 -9.82 26.75
C ARG A 372 -1.40 -9.95 28.24
N LYS A 373 -2.35 -10.82 28.60
CA LYS A 373 -2.80 -11.04 29.99
C LYS A 373 -1.70 -11.68 30.82
N THR A 374 -1.04 -12.70 30.27
CA THR A 374 0.03 -13.43 30.96
C THR A 374 1.43 -12.83 30.70
N LYS A 375 1.55 -11.92 29.73
CA LYS A 375 2.80 -11.35 29.22
C LYS A 375 3.79 -12.40 28.75
N LYS A 376 3.29 -13.48 28.14
CA LYS A 376 4.12 -14.60 27.67
C LYS A 376 4.06 -14.70 26.16
N TYR A 377 5.22 -15.01 25.58
CA TYR A 377 5.33 -15.38 24.19
C TYR A 377 5.18 -16.89 23.99
N LYS A 378 4.59 -17.25 22.87
CA LYS A 378 4.61 -18.57 22.29
C LYS A 378 5.05 -18.47 20.84
N MET A 379 6.03 -19.29 20.46
CA MET A 379 6.56 -19.33 19.10
C MET A 379 6.16 -20.65 18.45
N TYR A 380 5.71 -20.58 17.22
CA TYR A 380 5.37 -21.72 16.38
C TYR A 380 6.41 -21.82 15.26
N ASP A 381 7.27 -22.84 15.34
CA ASP A 381 8.20 -23.19 14.27
C ASP A 381 7.43 -23.84 13.11
N LEU A 382 7.59 -23.30 11.91
CA LEU A 382 6.90 -23.83 10.74
C LEU A 382 7.76 -24.90 10.05
N PRO A 383 7.15 -25.99 9.54
CA PRO A 383 7.90 -27.08 8.95
C PRO A 383 8.63 -26.61 7.69
N SER A 384 9.90 -26.99 7.54
CA SER A 384 10.66 -26.72 6.33
C SER A 384 10.29 -27.69 5.20
N ARG A 385 10.34 -27.28 3.92
CA ARG A 385 10.05 -28.16 2.78
C ARG A 385 11.09 -29.27 2.55
N GLY A 386 12.26 -29.18 3.19
CA GLY A 386 13.31 -30.20 3.11
C GLY A 386 14.63 -29.76 3.75
N THR A 387 15.63 -30.64 3.69
CA THR A 387 16.93 -30.49 4.37
C THR A 387 17.73 -29.26 3.96
N LYS A 388 17.64 -28.86 2.68
CA LYS A 388 18.29 -27.63 2.17
C LYS A 388 17.73 -26.38 2.85
N GLU A 389 16.40 -26.30 2.97
CA GLU A 389 15.71 -25.18 3.61
C GLU A 389 16.02 -25.16 5.12
N SER A 390 16.02 -26.33 5.79
CA SER A 390 16.43 -26.43 7.20
C SER A 390 17.86 -25.93 7.41
N PHE A 391 18.80 -26.30 6.53
CA PHE A 391 20.19 -25.84 6.59
C PHE A 391 20.31 -24.33 6.33
N SER A 392 19.60 -23.79 5.34
CA SER A 392 19.54 -22.35 5.07
C SER A 392 19.00 -21.55 6.26
N LEU A 393 17.94 -22.03 6.93
CA LEU A 393 17.41 -21.41 8.14
C LEU A 393 18.42 -21.45 9.29
N TRP A 394 19.10 -22.57 9.49
CA TRP A 394 20.11 -22.74 10.52
C TRP A 394 21.29 -21.76 10.38
N ILE A 395 21.77 -21.52 9.16
CA ILE A 395 22.89 -20.59 8.89
C ILE A 395 22.45 -19.13 8.68
N SER A 396 21.15 -18.84 8.59
CA SER A 396 20.63 -17.51 8.22
C SER A 396 21.12 -16.38 9.14
N GLY A 397 21.20 -16.62 10.46
CA GLY A 397 21.70 -15.66 11.44
C GLY A 397 23.16 -15.28 11.23
N PHE A 398 23.99 -16.18 10.71
CA PHE A 398 25.38 -15.90 10.34
C PHE A 398 25.47 -15.01 9.09
N PHE A 399 24.63 -15.28 8.08
CA PHE A 399 24.58 -14.45 6.87
C PHE A 399 24.05 -13.03 7.13
N ILE A 400 23.10 -12.86 8.04
CA ILE A 400 22.63 -11.53 8.45
C ILE A 400 23.78 -10.72 9.06
N LYS A 401 24.61 -11.33 9.92
CA LYS A 401 25.80 -10.66 10.47
C LYS A 401 26.79 -10.25 9.38
N LEU A 402 27.07 -11.13 8.41
CA LEU A 402 27.92 -10.82 7.25
C LEU A 402 27.37 -9.65 6.41
N MET A 403 26.06 -9.63 6.15
CA MET A 403 25.39 -8.56 5.41
C MET A 403 25.51 -7.21 6.14
N ASN A 404 25.36 -7.20 7.47
CA ASN A 404 25.54 -5.99 8.27
C ASN A 404 26.99 -5.47 8.25
N TRP A 405 27.97 -6.35 8.08
CA TRP A 405 29.38 -5.96 7.86
C TRP A 405 29.67 -5.48 6.44
N GLY A 406 28.66 -5.41 5.56
CA GLY A 406 28.79 -4.91 4.20
C GLY A 406 29.30 -5.94 3.20
N PHE A 407 29.23 -7.24 3.52
CA PHE A 407 29.60 -8.28 2.58
C PHE A 407 28.58 -8.35 1.42
N PRO A 408 29.01 -8.24 0.15
CA PRO A 408 28.12 -8.25 -1.00
C PRO A 408 27.41 -9.60 -1.16
N MET A 409 26.07 -9.60 -1.04
CA MET A 409 25.22 -10.81 -1.13
C MET A 409 25.11 -11.38 -2.55
N HIS A 410 25.55 -10.64 -3.56
CA HIS A 410 25.61 -11.05 -4.98
C HIS A 410 26.39 -12.34 -5.25
N PHE A 411 27.27 -12.73 -4.32
CA PHE A 411 28.11 -13.92 -4.46
C PHE A 411 27.43 -15.22 -4.00
N LEU A 412 26.24 -15.15 -3.37
CA LEU A 412 25.52 -16.33 -2.95
C LEU A 412 24.51 -16.76 -4.04
N PRO A 413 24.55 -18.02 -4.50
CA PRO A 413 23.62 -18.48 -5.52
C PRO A 413 22.18 -18.45 -4.97
N VAL A 414 21.32 -17.72 -5.68
CA VAL A 414 19.87 -17.74 -5.47
C VAL A 414 19.28 -18.66 -6.54
N ASP A 415 18.59 -19.70 -6.09
CA ASP A 415 17.89 -20.63 -6.97
C ASP A 415 16.60 -20.01 -7.53
N GLU A 416 16.02 -20.66 -8.54
CA GLU A 416 14.88 -20.13 -9.31
C GLU A 416 13.62 -19.88 -8.47
N ARG A 417 13.52 -20.49 -7.29
CA ARG A 417 12.36 -20.36 -6.38
C ARG A 417 12.66 -19.63 -5.06
N VAL A 418 13.86 -19.06 -4.92
CA VAL A 418 14.30 -18.43 -3.66
C VAL A 418 14.08 -19.39 -2.46
N SER A 419 14.34 -20.68 -2.66
CA SER A 419 13.82 -21.75 -1.80
C SER A 419 14.41 -21.77 -0.39
N GLY A 420 15.51 -21.05 -0.17
CA GLY A 420 16.21 -20.97 1.12
C GLY A 420 15.54 -20.13 2.19
N MET A 421 14.47 -19.37 1.89
CA MET A 421 13.73 -18.58 2.90
C MET A 421 12.22 -18.57 2.61
N PRO A 422 11.42 -19.43 3.28
CA PRO A 422 9.97 -19.54 3.05
C PRO A 422 9.14 -18.27 3.24
N LEU A 423 9.59 -17.40 4.14
CA LEU A 423 9.04 -16.08 4.41
C LEU A 423 7.54 -16.06 4.79
N PRO A 424 7.18 -16.41 6.05
CA PRO A 424 5.86 -16.11 6.59
C PRO A 424 5.57 -14.61 6.49
N TYR A 425 4.43 -14.26 5.92
CA TYR A 425 4.20 -12.90 5.44
C TYR A 425 2.89 -12.31 5.99
N GLY A 426 1.76 -12.51 5.31
CA GLY A 426 0.44 -12.15 5.82
C GLY A 426 -0.04 -13.11 6.90
N ILE A 427 -0.79 -12.59 7.86
CA ILE A 427 -1.51 -13.33 8.90
C ILE A 427 -2.86 -12.66 9.14
N ASP A 428 -3.89 -13.44 9.43
CA ASP A 428 -5.18 -12.93 9.86
C ASP A 428 -5.94 -13.92 10.75
N VAL A 429 -6.83 -13.38 11.59
CA VAL A 429 -7.65 -14.13 12.55
C VAL A 429 -9.04 -14.34 11.96
N ALA A 430 -9.40 -15.60 11.76
CA ALA A 430 -10.74 -15.96 11.30
C ALA A 430 -11.79 -15.71 12.40
N PRO A 431 -13.06 -15.41 12.05
CA PRO A 431 -14.15 -15.32 13.01
C PRO A 431 -14.29 -16.54 13.94
N ASN A 432 -13.95 -17.74 13.47
CA ASN A 432 -13.95 -18.95 14.29
C ASN A 432 -12.70 -19.12 15.19
N GLY A 433 -11.79 -18.14 15.22
CA GLY A 433 -10.56 -18.15 16.01
C GLY A 433 -9.37 -18.88 15.36
N THR A 434 -9.53 -19.47 14.17
CA THR A 434 -8.40 -20.05 13.43
C THR A 434 -7.46 -18.96 12.95
N ILE A 435 -6.16 -19.15 13.15
CA ILE A 435 -5.15 -18.22 12.64
C ILE A 435 -4.69 -18.70 11.28
N TRP A 436 -4.85 -17.90 10.23
CA TRP A 436 -4.34 -18.21 8.90
C TRP A 436 -3.12 -17.36 8.58
N PHE A 437 -2.16 -17.92 7.86
CA PHE A 437 -0.97 -17.21 7.40
C PHE A 437 -0.52 -17.68 6.01
N ALA A 438 0.22 -16.83 5.31
CA ALA A 438 0.84 -17.14 4.02
C ALA A 438 2.36 -17.27 4.15
N ARG A 439 2.97 -18.15 3.36
CA ARG A 439 4.43 -18.24 3.19
C ARG A 439 4.81 -17.91 1.75
N LEU A 440 5.32 -16.70 1.56
CA LEU A 440 5.49 -16.07 0.24
C LEU A 440 6.37 -16.88 -0.71
N HIS A 441 7.53 -17.36 -0.25
CA HIS A 441 8.49 -18.08 -1.11
C HIS A 441 8.35 -19.61 -1.01
N ALA A 442 7.30 -20.06 -0.32
CA ALA A 442 7.00 -21.47 -0.17
C ALA A 442 5.75 -21.93 -0.93
N ASP A 443 5.04 -21.02 -1.59
CA ASP A 443 3.80 -21.32 -2.32
C ASP A 443 2.80 -22.10 -1.45
N THR A 444 2.69 -21.69 -0.19
CA THR A 444 1.84 -22.35 0.82
C THR A 444 1.08 -21.32 1.64
N ILE A 445 -0.10 -21.72 2.10
CA ILE A 445 -0.79 -21.13 3.25
C ILE A 445 -0.77 -22.11 4.42
N GLY A 446 -0.97 -21.63 5.63
CA GLY A 446 -1.12 -22.47 6.80
C GLY A 446 -2.17 -21.96 7.76
N SER A 447 -2.60 -22.85 8.65
CA SER A 447 -3.53 -22.54 9.73
C SER A 447 -2.99 -23.03 11.07
N ILE A 448 -3.33 -22.30 12.14
CA ILE A 448 -3.07 -22.69 13.53
C ILE A 448 -4.40 -22.73 14.26
N ASN A 449 -4.68 -23.86 14.93
CA ASN A 449 -5.72 -23.91 15.95
C ASN A 449 -5.09 -23.45 17.27
N PRO A 450 -5.48 -22.28 17.81
CA PRO A 450 -4.80 -21.71 18.98
C PRO A 450 -5.17 -22.40 20.30
N GLU A 451 -6.13 -23.34 20.30
CA GLU A 451 -6.51 -24.10 21.49
C GLU A 451 -5.76 -25.45 21.57
N THR A 452 -5.45 -26.06 20.42
CA THR A 452 -4.73 -27.34 20.34
C THR A 452 -3.28 -27.21 19.91
N ASP A 453 -2.87 -26.03 19.45
CA ASP A 453 -1.57 -25.74 18.83
C ASP A 453 -1.28 -26.51 17.55
N GLU A 454 -2.30 -27.11 16.94
CA GLU A 454 -2.15 -27.82 15.68
C GLU A 454 -1.84 -26.83 14.56
N VAL A 455 -0.72 -27.05 13.87
CA VAL A 455 -0.31 -26.30 12.67
C VAL A 455 -0.54 -27.17 11.44
N LYS A 456 -1.30 -26.67 10.46
CA LYS A 456 -1.53 -27.33 9.16
C LYS A 456 -0.98 -26.47 8.04
N MET A 457 -0.29 -27.11 7.09
CA MET A 457 0.22 -26.47 5.89
C MET A 457 -0.56 -26.97 4.67
N LEU A 458 -0.78 -26.08 3.70
CA LEU A 458 -1.48 -26.36 2.46
C LEU A 458 -0.74 -25.70 1.29
N ASP A 459 -0.44 -26.48 0.26
CA ASP A 459 0.12 -25.98 -0.99
C ASP A 459 -0.92 -25.17 -1.77
N THR A 460 -0.51 -24.03 -2.32
CA THR A 460 -1.35 -23.23 -3.21
C THR A 460 -1.17 -23.67 -4.66
N PRO A 461 -2.24 -23.66 -5.49
CA PRO A 461 -2.13 -23.95 -6.92
C PRO A 461 -1.53 -22.78 -7.74
N PHE A 462 -0.98 -21.77 -7.05
CA PHE A 462 -0.41 -20.55 -7.60
C PHE A 462 0.83 -20.16 -6.79
N GLN A 463 1.62 -19.20 -7.29
CA GLN A 463 2.86 -18.79 -6.64
C GLN A 463 2.71 -17.50 -5.84
N GLY A 464 3.55 -17.34 -4.82
CA GLY A 464 3.68 -16.08 -4.10
C GLY A 464 2.43 -15.62 -3.33
N PRO A 465 1.77 -16.48 -2.52
CA PRO A 465 0.71 -16.02 -1.62
C PRO A 465 1.29 -14.99 -0.66
N ARG A 466 0.82 -13.73 -0.72
CA ARG A 466 1.45 -12.60 -0.02
C ARG A 466 0.72 -12.22 1.27
N ARG A 467 -0.22 -11.29 1.20
CA ARG A 467 -1.08 -10.89 2.32
C ARG A 467 -2.47 -11.54 2.14
N LEU A 468 -3.03 -12.04 3.24
CA LEU A 468 -4.33 -12.69 3.27
C LEU A 468 -5.24 -12.08 4.33
N ARG A 469 -6.55 -12.23 4.14
CA ARG A 469 -7.61 -11.81 5.07
C ARG A 469 -8.79 -12.76 5.02
N ILE A 470 -9.56 -12.81 6.11
CA ILE A 470 -10.69 -13.71 6.26
C ILE A 470 -12.01 -12.95 6.22
N ASP A 471 -12.98 -13.46 5.47
CA ASP A 471 -14.36 -12.94 5.44
C ASP A 471 -15.26 -13.50 6.56
N ASN A 472 -16.52 -13.07 6.61
CA ASN A 472 -17.47 -13.53 7.65
C ASN A 472 -17.77 -15.04 7.61
N GLU A 473 -17.54 -15.68 6.47
CA GLU A 473 -17.79 -17.11 6.26
C GLU A 473 -16.54 -17.97 6.50
N ASN A 474 -15.46 -17.36 7.02
CA ASN A 474 -14.15 -17.99 7.21
C ASN A 474 -13.43 -18.37 5.90
N ASN A 475 -13.83 -17.80 4.76
CA ASN A 475 -13.06 -17.96 3.53
C ASN A 475 -11.80 -17.10 3.58
N VAL A 476 -10.71 -17.62 3.05
CA VAL A 476 -9.40 -16.96 3.04
C VAL A 476 -9.19 -16.29 1.68
N TRP A 477 -9.14 -14.96 1.67
CA TRP A 477 -8.83 -14.16 0.51
C TRP A 477 -7.34 -13.84 0.50
N ILE A 478 -6.66 -14.17 -0.60
CA ILE A 478 -5.20 -14.16 -0.70
C ILE A 478 -4.78 -13.31 -1.90
N ALA A 479 -3.85 -12.39 -1.71
CA ALA A 479 -3.20 -11.71 -2.81
C ALA A 479 -2.19 -12.66 -3.51
N ALA A 480 -2.45 -13.02 -4.76
CA ALA A 480 -1.56 -13.81 -5.61
C ALA A 480 -0.69 -12.85 -6.44
N PHE A 481 0.37 -12.35 -5.80
CA PHE A 481 1.14 -11.20 -6.28
C PHE A 481 1.61 -11.32 -7.74
N PRO A 482 2.30 -12.40 -8.17
CA PRO A 482 2.80 -12.48 -9.54
C PRO A 482 1.76 -12.91 -10.56
N GLU A 483 0.62 -13.43 -10.12
CA GLU A 483 -0.47 -13.87 -11.01
C GLU A 483 -1.39 -12.72 -11.41
N GLY A 484 -1.24 -11.54 -10.79
CA GLY A 484 -2.13 -10.39 -11.02
C GLY A 484 -3.58 -10.69 -10.66
N ALA A 485 -3.78 -11.42 -9.56
CA ALA A 485 -5.08 -11.90 -9.12
C ALA A 485 -5.20 -11.90 -7.59
N ILE A 486 -6.43 -12.00 -7.10
CA ILE A 486 -6.72 -12.49 -5.75
C ILE A 486 -7.29 -13.90 -5.82
N VAL A 487 -7.13 -14.68 -4.76
CA VAL A 487 -7.63 -16.06 -4.69
C VAL A 487 -8.46 -16.24 -3.42
N LYS A 488 -9.66 -16.77 -3.57
CA LYS A 488 -10.50 -17.24 -2.46
C LYS A 488 -10.19 -18.71 -2.21
N TYR A 489 -9.84 -19.06 -0.97
CA TYR A 489 -9.79 -20.44 -0.49
C TYR A 489 -10.94 -20.68 0.49
N THR A 490 -11.70 -21.74 0.27
CA THR A 490 -12.83 -22.13 1.12
C THR A 490 -12.43 -23.35 1.95
N PRO A 491 -12.21 -23.22 3.27
CA PRO A 491 -11.73 -24.34 4.09
C PRO A 491 -12.70 -25.52 4.17
N GLU A 492 -14.01 -25.27 4.06
CA GLU A 492 -15.04 -26.31 4.17
C GLU A 492 -14.95 -27.37 3.07
N ASP A 493 -14.66 -26.97 1.83
CA ASP A 493 -14.57 -27.86 0.68
C ASP A 493 -13.17 -27.93 0.04
N GLY A 494 -12.21 -27.17 0.59
CA GLY A 494 -10.81 -27.15 0.17
C GLY A 494 -10.55 -26.52 -1.20
N LYS A 495 -11.49 -25.77 -1.77
CA LYS A 495 -11.34 -25.23 -3.14
C LYS A 495 -10.67 -23.87 -3.16
N PHE A 496 -9.89 -23.65 -4.22
CA PHE A 496 -9.34 -22.35 -4.60
C PHE A 496 -10.09 -21.80 -5.81
N LYS A 497 -10.46 -20.52 -5.75
CA LYS A 497 -11.03 -19.78 -6.89
C LYS A 497 -10.24 -18.50 -7.12
N MET A 498 -9.71 -18.34 -8.32
CA MET A 498 -8.90 -17.18 -8.71
C MET A 498 -9.77 -16.11 -9.36
N PHE A 499 -9.49 -14.85 -9.03
CA PHE A 499 -10.13 -13.66 -9.56
C PHE A 499 -9.04 -12.73 -10.13
N PRO A 500 -8.84 -12.73 -11.46
CA PRO A 500 -7.92 -11.80 -12.11
C PRO A 500 -8.29 -10.36 -11.82
N LEU A 501 -7.29 -9.50 -11.65
CA LEU A 501 -7.54 -8.08 -11.38
C LEU A 501 -8.04 -7.35 -12.63
N PRO A 502 -8.96 -6.38 -12.46
CA PRO A 502 -9.61 -5.68 -13.55
C PRO A 502 -8.72 -4.59 -14.20
N THR A 503 -7.48 -4.87 -14.60
CA THR A 503 -6.55 -3.83 -15.10
C THR A 503 -6.53 -3.66 -16.63
N ALA A 504 -7.37 -4.39 -17.36
CA ALA A 504 -7.43 -4.50 -18.84
C ALA A 504 -6.18 -5.04 -19.53
N VAL A 505 -5.05 -5.04 -18.83
CA VAL A 505 -3.79 -5.62 -19.27
C VAL A 505 -3.43 -6.76 -18.33
N ASP A 506 -3.46 -7.98 -18.85
CA ASP A 506 -3.32 -9.20 -18.07
C ASP A 506 -1.86 -9.42 -17.61
N GLY A 507 -1.70 -9.98 -16.40
CA GLY A 507 -0.43 -10.51 -15.91
C GLY A 507 0.65 -9.49 -15.61
N VAL A 508 0.30 -8.22 -15.39
CA VAL A 508 1.26 -7.14 -15.06
C VAL A 508 0.85 -6.28 -13.85
N GLU A 509 -0.36 -6.46 -13.34
CA GLU A 509 -0.73 -5.93 -12.03
C GLU A 509 -0.22 -6.88 -10.95
N THR A 510 0.16 -6.37 -9.79
CA THR A 510 0.73 -7.18 -8.71
C THR A 510 0.16 -6.79 -7.35
N PRO A 511 -0.98 -7.35 -6.91
CA PRO A 511 -1.65 -6.90 -5.69
C PRO A 511 -0.77 -7.17 -4.47
N TYR A 512 -0.32 -6.11 -3.79
CA TYR A 512 0.50 -6.28 -2.58
C TYR A 512 -0.33 -6.81 -1.42
N SER A 513 -1.54 -6.27 -1.25
CA SER A 513 -2.43 -6.60 -0.16
C SER A 513 -3.90 -6.44 -0.54
N LEU A 514 -4.75 -6.98 0.32
CA LEU A 514 -6.19 -6.82 0.30
C LEU A 514 -6.71 -6.69 1.74
N ASN A 515 -7.89 -6.10 1.91
CA ASN A 515 -8.68 -6.17 3.14
C ASN A 515 -10.16 -6.44 2.87
N VAL A 516 -10.83 -7.09 3.82
CA VAL A 516 -12.25 -7.44 3.70
C VAL A 516 -13.07 -6.50 4.58
N ASP A 517 -13.88 -5.65 3.96
CA ASP A 517 -14.93 -4.90 4.67
C ASP A 517 -16.07 -5.90 4.97
N ARG A 518 -15.89 -6.62 6.08
CA ARG A 518 -16.81 -7.66 6.55
C ARG A 518 -18.26 -7.16 6.65
N PRO A 519 -18.57 -5.98 7.25
CA PRO A 519 -19.94 -5.46 7.26
C PRO A 519 -20.59 -5.29 5.89
N ARG A 520 -19.81 -5.00 4.84
CA ARG A 520 -20.32 -4.75 3.47
C ARG A 520 -20.10 -5.91 2.51
N ASN A 521 -19.39 -6.96 2.92
CA ASN A 521 -18.98 -8.09 2.09
C ASN A 521 -18.21 -7.66 0.83
N LEU A 522 -17.28 -6.73 0.99
CA LEU A 522 -16.41 -6.23 -0.08
C LEU A 522 -14.96 -6.62 0.18
N VAL A 523 -14.27 -7.14 -0.84
CA VAL A 523 -12.81 -7.29 -0.81
C VAL A 523 -12.19 -6.09 -1.48
N TRP A 524 -11.49 -5.26 -0.72
CA TRP A 524 -10.69 -4.15 -1.22
C TRP A 524 -9.28 -4.64 -1.54
N VAL A 525 -8.76 -4.28 -2.71
CA VAL A 525 -7.47 -4.73 -3.22
C VAL A 525 -6.62 -3.55 -3.65
N ASN A 526 -5.39 -3.52 -3.17
CA ASN A 526 -4.41 -2.51 -3.57
C ASN A 526 -3.88 -2.79 -4.97
N GLY A 527 -4.06 -1.85 -5.89
CA GLY A 527 -3.29 -1.80 -7.14
C GLY A 527 -1.93 -1.19 -6.85
N THR A 528 -0.89 -1.92 -7.22
CA THR A 528 0.50 -1.48 -7.02
C THR A 528 1.08 -0.89 -8.28
N SER A 529 0.59 -1.27 -9.45
CA SER A 529 1.16 -0.92 -10.76
C SER A 529 0.19 -0.17 -11.68
N SER A 530 -1.11 -0.10 -11.34
CA SER A 530 -2.14 0.57 -12.13
C SER A 530 -2.60 1.93 -11.62
N ASP A 531 -2.07 2.42 -10.49
CA ASP A 531 -2.57 3.61 -9.78
C ASP A 531 -4.05 3.47 -9.35
N ASN A 532 -4.51 2.26 -9.01
CA ASN A 532 -5.91 2.03 -8.64
C ASN A 532 -6.05 1.40 -7.26
N LEU A 533 -7.19 1.68 -6.62
CA LEU A 533 -7.76 0.85 -5.57
C LEU A 533 -8.98 0.13 -6.15
N MET A 534 -9.19 -1.14 -5.82
CA MET A 534 -10.20 -1.98 -6.46
C MET A 534 -11.09 -2.64 -5.42
N THR A 535 -12.35 -2.88 -5.73
CA THR A 535 -13.26 -3.66 -4.87
C THR A 535 -13.89 -4.80 -5.64
N LEU A 536 -13.97 -5.97 -5.04
CA LEU A 536 -14.77 -7.10 -5.47
C LEU A 536 -15.94 -7.29 -4.49
N ASP A 537 -17.16 -7.29 -4.98
CA ASP A 537 -18.32 -7.75 -4.20
C ASP A 537 -18.28 -9.27 -4.07
N ILE A 538 -18.27 -9.78 -2.83
CA ILE A 538 -18.11 -11.23 -2.56
C ILE A 538 -19.29 -12.03 -3.14
N LYS A 539 -20.49 -11.44 -3.17
CA LYS A 539 -21.72 -12.12 -3.58
C LYS A 539 -21.91 -12.08 -5.09
N THR A 540 -21.71 -10.93 -5.71
CA THR A 540 -21.95 -10.76 -7.15
C THR A 540 -20.70 -11.02 -7.99
N GLU A 541 -19.52 -11.02 -7.36
CA GLU A 541 -18.21 -11.12 -8.01
C GLU A 541 -17.94 -9.97 -9.00
N GLU A 542 -18.62 -8.85 -8.82
CA GLU A 542 -18.44 -7.66 -9.64
C GLU A 542 -17.29 -6.77 -9.13
N TRP A 543 -16.47 -6.31 -10.07
CA TRP A 543 -15.37 -5.39 -9.80
C TRP A 543 -15.77 -3.93 -9.98
N LYS A 544 -15.34 -3.07 -9.05
CA LYS A 544 -15.27 -1.61 -9.22
C LYS A 544 -13.82 -1.15 -9.07
N VAL A 545 -13.46 -0.09 -9.79
CA VAL A 545 -12.08 0.42 -9.83
C VAL A 545 -12.07 1.92 -9.57
N TYR A 546 -11.22 2.33 -8.64
CA TYR A 546 -11.05 3.71 -8.18
C TYR A 546 -9.64 4.19 -8.53
N PRO A 547 -9.46 5.05 -9.55
CA PRO A 547 -8.17 5.58 -9.91
C PRO A 547 -7.71 6.61 -8.87
N MET A 548 -6.45 6.51 -8.47
CA MET A 548 -5.83 7.45 -7.54
C MET A 548 -5.60 8.79 -8.23
N SER A 549 -5.69 9.89 -7.48
CA SER A 549 -5.54 11.22 -8.06
C SER A 549 -4.14 11.42 -8.67
N ARG A 550 -3.11 10.83 -8.08
CA ARG A 550 -1.71 10.95 -8.50
C ARG A 550 -1.30 9.76 -9.37
N LYS A 551 -0.50 10.01 -10.39
CA LYS A 551 0.17 8.92 -11.13
C LYS A 551 1.27 8.30 -10.27
N VAL A 552 1.61 7.06 -10.58
CA VAL A 552 2.66 6.30 -9.88
C VAL A 552 2.33 6.15 -8.39
N THR A 553 1.06 5.88 -8.11
CA THR A 553 0.54 5.64 -6.76
C THR A 553 0.60 4.16 -6.43
N PHE A 554 1.57 3.78 -5.59
CA PHE A 554 1.69 2.44 -5.05
C PHE A 554 0.85 2.33 -3.79
N THR A 555 -0.32 1.69 -3.84
CA THR A 555 -1.13 1.44 -2.63
C THR A 555 -0.67 0.16 -1.92
N ARG A 556 -0.69 0.11 -0.58
CA ARG A 556 -0.04 -0.97 0.19
C ARG A 556 -0.91 -1.68 1.22
N ASP A 557 -1.85 -0.98 1.84
CA ASP A 557 -2.79 -1.53 2.82
C ASP A 557 -4.13 -0.78 2.74
N VAL A 558 -5.19 -1.31 3.34
CA VAL A 558 -6.51 -0.66 3.33
C VAL A 558 -7.30 -0.93 4.60
N GLU A 559 -7.89 0.11 5.17
CA GLU A 559 -8.66 0.11 6.42
C GLU A 559 -10.02 0.77 6.23
N PHE A 560 -10.98 0.53 7.13
CA PHE A 560 -12.36 0.97 6.94
C PHE A 560 -12.91 1.70 8.16
N SER A 561 -13.58 2.84 7.92
CA SER A 561 -14.45 3.42 8.93
C SER A 561 -15.71 2.59 9.16
N LYS A 562 -16.34 2.75 10.32
CA LYS A 562 -17.67 2.20 10.62
C LYS A 562 -18.71 2.56 9.52
N THR A 563 -18.58 3.74 8.90
CA THR A 563 -19.45 4.22 7.81
C THR A 563 -19.11 3.68 6.42
N GLY A 564 -17.96 3.02 6.23
CA GLY A 564 -17.58 2.38 4.96
C GLY A 564 -16.69 3.20 4.06
N LYS A 565 -16.16 4.32 4.57
CA LYS A 565 -15.05 5.01 3.92
C LYS A 565 -13.81 4.13 4.03
N ALA A 566 -13.13 3.91 2.91
CA ALA A 566 -11.89 3.16 2.86
C ALA A 566 -10.69 4.12 2.97
N TYR A 567 -9.68 3.74 3.73
CA TYR A 567 -8.43 4.47 3.90
C TYR A 567 -7.28 3.63 3.38
N THR A 568 -6.39 4.21 2.60
CA THR A 568 -5.12 3.62 2.14
C THR A 568 -4.04 4.69 2.19
N CYS A 569 -2.78 4.31 2.05
CA CYS A 569 -1.68 5.25 1.82
C CYS A 569 -0.95 4.94 0.51
N ASN A 570 -0.18 5.92 0.05
CA ASN A 570 0.85 5.66 -0.94
C ASN A 570 2.13 5.16 -0.25
N GLY A 571 2.47 3.90 -0.49
CA GLY A 571 3.58 3.19 0.16
C GLY A 571 4.76 2.88 -0.77
N ALA A 572 5.04 3.76 -1.73
CA ALA A 572 6.26 3.66 -2.53
C ALA A 572 7.52 3.80 -1.64
N PHE A 573 8.55 2.99 -1.93
CA PHE A 573 9.81 2.99 -1.19
C PHE A 573 10.96 3.54 -2.04
N PRO A 574 11.38 4.80 -1.84
CA PRO A 574 10.71 5.89 -1.12
C PRO A 574 9.65 6.64 -1.95
N SER A 575 8.97 7.61 -1.33
CA SER A 575 7.84 8.35 -1.92
C SER A 575 8.18 9.30 -3.08
N TRP A 576 9.46 9.60 -3.36
CA TRP A 576 9.86 10.39 -4.54
C TRP A 576 9.46 9.78 -5.89
N HIS A 577 9.07 8.50 -5.92
CA HIS A 577 8.57 7.85 -7.13
C HIS A 577 7.17 8.34 -7.55
N ILE A 578 6.43 8.96 -6.64
CA ILE A 578 5.07 9.48 -6.86
C ILE A 578 5.15 10.70 -7.78
N GLU A 579 4.11 10.96 -8.58
CA GLU A 579 4.03 12.08 -9.54
C GLU A 579 4.56 13.44 -9.02
N ASP A 580 4.30 13.77 -7.75
CA ASP A 580 4.77 14.99 -7.09
C ASP A 580 5.70 14.72 -5.88
N GLY A 581 6.13 13.47 -5.70
CA GLY A 581 6.98 13.04 -4.60
C GLY A 581 6.35 13.15 -3.21
N GLN A 582 5.03 13.35 -3.12
CA GLN A 582 4.33 13.61 -1.86
C GLN A 582 3.58 12.35 -1.39
N PRO A 583 3.98 11.74 -0.26
CA PRO A 583 3.17 10.71 0.39
C PRO A 583 1.85 11.29 0.90
N THR A 584 0.81 10.48 0.87
CA THR A 584 -0.53 10.86 1.30
C THR A 584 -1.22 9.71 2.04
N LEU A 585 -2.02 10.08 3.05
CA LEU A 585 -3.18 9.28 3.44
C LEU A 585 -4.29 9.57 2.44
N ILE A 586 -4.99 8.55 2.00
CA ILE A 586 -6.03 8.60 0.97
C ILE A 586 -7.29 7.98 1.56
N GLU A 587 -8.39 8.74 1.56
CA GLU A 587 -9.74 8.26 1.83
C GLU A 587 -10.50 8.14 0.51
N VAL A 588 -11.20 7.02 0.31
CA VAL A 588 -12.14 6.81 -0.78
C VAL A 588 -13.53 6.65 -0.19
N GLU A 589 -14.40 7.61 -0.49
CA GLU A 589 -15.83 7.58 -0.19
C GLU A 589 -16.59 7.24 -1.48
N THR A 590 -17.15 6.03 -1.53
CA THR A 590 -17.91 5.55 -2.68
C THR A 590 -19.29 6.20 -2.72
N ALA A 591 -19.84 6.38 -3.92
CA ALA A 591 -21.24 6.79 -4.06
C ALA A 591 -22.18 5.81 -3.36
N LYS A 592 -23.28 6.36 -2.80
CA LYS A 592 -24.32 5.59 -2.10
C LYS A 592 -25.24 4.85 -3.04
#